data_AF-A0A7Z2NWK1-F1
#
_entry.id   AF-A0A7Z2NWK1-F1
#
_cell.length_a   1.000
_cell.length_b   1.000
_cell.length_c   1.000
_cell.angle_alpha   90.00
_cell.angle_beta   90.00
_cell.angle_gamma   90.00
#
_symmetry.space_group_name_H-M   'P 1'
#
loop_
_entity.id
_entity.type
_entity.pdbx_description
1 polymer ?
#
loop_
_entity_poly.entity_id
_entity_poly.type
_entity_poly.pdbx_seq_one_letter_code
_entity_poly.pdbx_strand_id
1 'polypeptide(L)'
;MAWTPENRILIVGKEVEKHKHRLAQRLDRACRDLDARIAHTEGELMKPLEARALGSLNAEIRNHARSLERPERSKLIRQAMEADDDTTLASILGSPPYLSRLSNEDRDHYLHQYHAKKNPHLVARLALMKKVRDTMDSTGGNGSAFHLAFQNVVKAKPQMVRAINDANERALAALRIEPTV
;
A
#
# COMPACT_ATOMS: atom_id res chain seq x y z
N MET A 1 9.47 -34.25 -36.41
CA MET A 1 10.39 -33.12 -36.17
C MET A 1 10.67 -33.04 -34.68
N ALA A 2 11.91 -33.31 -34.26
CA ALA A 2 12.28 -33.26 -32.85
C ALA A 2 12.30 -31.79 -32.38
N TRP A 3 11.64 -31.51 -31.27
CA TRP A 3 11.60 -30.21 -30.64
C TRP A 3 13.02 -29.82 -30.18
N THR A 4 13.68 -28.86 -30.86
CA THR A 4 15.02 -28.40 -30.42
C THR A 4 14.93 -27.57 -29.13
N PRO A 5 15.92 -27.68 -28.22
CA PRO A 5 15.92 -26.93 -26.96
C PRO A 5 15.73 -25.42 -27.14
N GLU A 6 16.30 -24.82 -28.20
CA GLU A 6 16.21 -23.40 -28.53
C GLU A 6 14.79 -23.01 -28.95
N ASN A 7 14.13 -23.82 -29.80
CA ASN A 7 12.74 -23.59 -30.20
C ASN A 7 11.79 -23.70 -29.00
N ARG A 8 12.13 -24.53 -27.99
CA ARG A 8 11.39 -24.58 -26.72
C ARG A 8 11.43 -23.27 -25.98
N ILE A 9 12.64 -22.73 -25.84
CA ILE A 9 12.88 -21.50 -25.09
C ILE A 9 12.17 -20.32 -25.79
N LEU A 10 12.18 -20.28 -27.13
CA LEU A 10 11.45 -19.29 -27.91
C LEU A 10 9.93 -19.35 -27.69
N ILE A 11 9.32 -20.52 -27.86
CA ILE A 11 7.86 -20.67 -27.76
C ILE A 11 7.40 -20.46 -26.31
N VAL A 12 8.04 -21.13 -25.35
CA VAL A 12 7.70 -21.03 -23.93
C VAL A 12 8.01 -19.64 -23.40
N GLY A 13 9.14 -19.04 -23.79
CA GLY A 13 9.53 -17.70 -23.38
C GLY A 13 8.53 -16.62 -23.81
N LYS A 14 8.03 -16.69 -25.05
CA LYS A 14 7.00 -15.76 -25.55
C LYS A 14 5.70 -15.87 -24.75
N GLU A 15 5.21 -17.09 -24.50
CA GLU A 15 3.96 -17.27 -23.74
C GLU A 15 4.17 -16.87 -22.26
N VAL A 16 5.34 -17.17 -21.69
CA VAL A 16 5.70 -16.74 -20.33
C VAL A 16 5.73 -15.22 -20.19
N GLU A 17 6.33 -14.46 -21.12
CA GLU A 17 6.34 -13.00 -21.02
C GLU A 17 4.94 -12.40 -21.12
N LYS A 18 4.08 -12.95 -21.98
CA LYS A 18 2.67 -12.56 -22.08
C LYS A 18 1.89 -12.81 -20.79
N HIS A 19 2.07 -13.98 -20.17
CA HIS A 19 1.45 -14.29 -18.88
C HIS A 19 2.01 -13.44 -17.74
N LYS A 20 3.33 -13.25 -17.70
CA LYS A 20 4.04 -12.42 -16.72
C LYS A 20 3.54 -10.98 -16.77
N HIS A 21 3.41 -10.39 -17.95
CA HIS A 21 2.89 -9.03 -18.10
C HIS A 21 1.45 -8.90 -17.57
N ARG A 22 0.56 -9.83 -17.94
CA ARG A 22 -0.83 -9.85 -17.46
C ARG A 22 -0.93 -9.99 -15.93
N LEU A 23 -0.09 -10.86 -15.35
CA LEU A 23 -0.07 -11.08 -13.91
C LEU A 23 0.52 -9.87 -13.16
N ALA A 24 1.56 -9.24 -13.70
CA ALA A 24 2.12 -8.01 -13.14
C ALA A 24 1.07 -6.89 -13.12
N GLN A 25 0.35 -6.68 -14.23
CA GLN A 25 -0.74 -5.70 -14.28
C GLN A 25 -1.86 -5.97 -13.25
N ARG A 26 -2.21 -7.23 -13.04
CA ARG A 26 -3.21 -7.62 -12.03
C ARG A 26 -2.72 -7.35 -10.60
N LEU A 27 -1.44 -7.62 -10.34
CA LEU A 27 -0.82 -7.36 -9.05
C LEU A 27 -0.75 -5.86 -8.78
N ASP A 28 -0.29 -5.06 -9.74
CA ASP A 28 -0.27 -3.60 -9.64
C ASP A 28 -1.66 -3.04 -9.35
N ARG A 29 -2.69 -3.58 -10.01
CA ARG A 29 -4.08 -3.19 -9.74
C ARG A 29 -4.51 -3.56 -8.32
N ALA A 30 -4.19 -4.77 -7.86
CA ALA A 30 -4.51 -5.19 -6.50
C ALA A 30 -3.82 -4.31 -5.45
N CYS A 31 -2.57 -3.90 -5.69
CA CYS A 31 -1.86 -2.96 -4.82
C CYS A 31 -2.57 -1.60 -4.76
N ARG A 32 -2.94 -1.03 -5.90
CA ARG A 32 -3.69 0.24 -5.94
C ARG A 32 -5.06 0.14 -5.27
N ASP A 33 -5.77 -0.97 -5.50
CA ASP A 33 -7.07 -1.21 -4.87
C ASP A 33 -6.93 -1.36 -3.34
N LEU A 34 -5.83 -1.97 -2.86
CA LEU A 34 -5.52 -2.07 -1.45
C LEU A 34 -5.17 -0.71 -0.83
N ASP A 35 -4.35 0.10 -1.51
CA ASP A 35 -4.03 1.48 -1.10
C ASP A 35 -5.30 2.33 -0.97
N ALA A 36 -6.20 2.24 -1.95
CA ALA A 36 -7.49 2.93 -1.91
C ALA A 36 -8.37 2.47 -0.74
N ARG A 37 -8.38 1.17 -0.42
CA ARG A 37 -9.12 0.61 0.72
C ARG A 37 -8.52 1.01 2.06
N ILE A 38 -7.19 1.10 2.16
CA ILE A 38 -6.49 1.62 3.35
C ILE A 38 -6.92 3.07 3.59
N ALA A 39 -6.77 3.94 2.58
CA ALA A 39 -7.16 5.35 2.68
C ALA A 39 -8.66 5.53 3.00
N HIS A 40 -9.52 4.69 2.42
CA HIS A 40 -10.95 4.69 2.74
C HIS A 40 -11.21 4.34 4.20
N THR A 41 -10.59 3.27 4.70
CA THR A 41 -10.76 2.81 6.09
C THR A 41 -10.22 3.84 7.09
N GLU A 42 -9.08 4.49 6.79
CA GLU A 42 -8.54 5.60 7.59
C GLU A 42 -9.51 6.79 7.62
N GLY A 43 -10.10 7.14 6.47
CA GLY A 43 -11.13 8.16 6.38
C GLY A 43 -12.39 7.82 7.18
N GLU A 44 -12.85 6.56 7.16
CA GLU A 44 -14.00 6.12 7.96
C GLU A 44 -13.75 6.26 9.47
N LEU A 45 -12.51 6.00 9.92
CA LEU A 45 -12.13 6.18 11.31
C LEU A 45 -12.12 7.67 11.71
N MET A 46 -11.67 8.56 10.83
CA MET A 46 -11.52 9.99 11.12
C MET A 46 -12.81 10.81 10.99
N LYS A 47 -13.69 10.49 10.05
CA LYS A 47 -14.93 11.26 9.78
C LYS A 47 -15.77 11.59 11.03
N PRO A 48 -16.02 10.65 11.96
CA PRO A 48 -16.82 10.95 13.16
C PRO A 48 -16.16 11.99 14.08
N LEU A 49 -14.83 11.98 14.18
CA LEU A 49 -14.07 12.93 14.98
C LEU A 49 -14.09 14.32 14.34
N GLU A 50 -13.84 14.40 13.03
CA GLU A 50 -13.83 15.67 12.29
C GLU A 50 -15.20 16.35 12.28
N ALA A 51 -16.27 15.57 12.07
CA ALA A 51 -17.64 16.11 12.10
C ALA A 51 -18.00 16.68 13.47
N ARG A 52 -17.59 16.01 14.56
CA ARG A 52 -17.81 16.48 15.94
C ARG A 52 -16.87 17.62 16.33
N ALA A 53 -15.75 17.81 15.64
CA ALA A 53 -14.76 18.85 15.91
C ALA A 53 -15.19 20.28 15.48
N LEU A 54 -16.34 20.42 14.81
CA LEU A 54 -16.87 21.71 14.32
C LEU A 54 -17.82 22.46 15.28
N GLY A 55 -18.08 21.94 16.48
CA GLY A 55 -18.95 22.58 17.48
C GLY A 55 -18.38 23.87 18.08
N SER A 56 -19.26 24.77 18.55
CA SER A 56 -18.91 26.07 19.13
C SER A 56 -18.00 25.97 20.37
N LEU A 57 -18.20 24.96 21.22
CA LEU A 57 -17.41 24.72 22.42
C LEU A 57 -15.98 24.20 22.13
N ASN A 58 -15.75 23.66 20.94
CA ASN A 58 -14.51 22.93 20.65
C ASN A 58 -13.30 23.86 20.57
N ALA A 59 -13.51 25.13 20.20
CA ALA A 59 -12.46 26.14 20.23
C ALA A 59 -11.97 26.38 21.67
N GLU A 60 -12.89 26.45 22.63
CA GLU A 60 -12.56 26.66 24.05
C GLU A 60 -11.82 25.44 24.63
N ILE A 61 -12.27 24.23 24.31
CA ILE A 61 -11.60 22.99 24.73
C ILE A 61 -10.16 22.94 24.19
N ARG A 62 -9.95 23.27 22.90
CA ARG A 62 -8.61 23.32 22.30
C ARG A 62 -7.73 24.38 22.96
N ASN A 63 -8.29 25.56 23.24
CA ASN A 63 -7.57 26.64 23.92
C ASN A 63 -7.17 26.24 25.35
N HIS A 64 -8.04 25.56 26.08
CA HIS A 64 -7.73 25.01 27.39
C HIS A 64 -6.59 23.98 27.28
N ALA A 65 -6.70 22.98 26.39
CA ALA A 65 -5.66 21.99 26.18
C ALA A 65 -4.31 22.62 25.77
N ARG A 66 -4.35 23.70 24.98
CA ARG A 66 -3.16 24.47 24.55
C ARG A 66 -2.48 25.19 25.72
N SER A 67 -3.24 25.69 26.68
CA SER A 67 -2.69 26.37 27.88
C SER A 67 -2.01 25.43 28.87
N LEU A 68 -2.32 24.13 28.81
CA LEU A 68 -1.72 23.13 29.69
C LEU A 68 -0.27 22.80 29.30
N GLU A 69 0.52 22.43 30.29
CA GLU A 69 1.83 21.84 30.04
C GLU A 69 1.70 20.42 29.48
N ARG A 70 2.74 19.94 28.79
CA ARG A 70 2.71 18.62 28.11
C ARG A 70 2.19 17.47 29.01
N PRO A 71 2.65 17.27 30.26
CA PRO A 71 2.16 16.17 31.09
C PRO A 71 0.68 16.32 31.47
N GLU A 72 0.21 17.55 31.71
CA GLU A 72 -1.18 17.84 32.06
C GLU A 72 -2.12 17.62 30.87
N ARG A 73 -1.71 18.03 29.67
CA ARG A 73 -2.46 17.76 28.43
C ARG A 73 -2.55 16.27 28.16
N SER A 74 -1.45 15.52 28.33
CA SER A 74 -1.47 14.06 28.22
C SER A 74 -2.37 13.39 29.28
N LYS A 75 -2.49 14.00 30.46
CA LYS A 75 -3.42 13.53 31.50
C LYS A 75 -4.88 13.82 31.10
N LEU A 76 -5.18 15.04 30.61
CA LEU A 76 -6.50 15.43 30.12
C LEU A 76 -7.01 14.46 29.05
N ILE A 77 -6.18 14.14 28.05
CA ILE A 77 -6.56 13.22 26.97
C ILE A 77 -6.83 11.82 27.50
N ARG A 78 -5.99 11.30 28.40
CA ARG A 78 -6.20 9.96 29.00
C ARG A 78 -7.46 9.91 29.84
N GLN A 79 -7.72 10.93 30.66
CA GLN A 79 -8.94 11.02 31.45
C GLN A 79 -10.19 11.10 30.55
N ALA A 80 -10.13 11.88 29.47
CA ALA A 80 -11.20 11.94 28.49
C ALA A 80 -11.43 10.58 27.80
N MET A 81 -10.37 9.83 27.49
CA MET A 81 -10.48 8.45 26.98
C MET A 81 -11.10 7.50 27.99
N GLU A 82 -10.71 7.55 29.26
CA GLU A 82 -11.28 6.71 30.32
C GLU A 82 -12.76 7.01 30.55
N ALA A 83 -13.13 8.30 30.54
CA ALA A 83 -14.49 8.76 30.74
C ALA A 83 -15.40 8.67 29.49
N ASP A 84 -14.86 8.21 28.35
CA ASP A 84 -15.55 8.22 27.05
C ASP A 84 -16.10 9.61 26.65
N ASP A 85 -15.39 10.68 27.03
CA ASP A 85 -15.73 12.05 26.64
C ASP A 85 -15.34 12.31 25.17
N ASP A 86 -16.21 11.86 24.28
CA ASP A 86 -16.07 12.04 22.84
C ASP A 86 -16.03 13.52 22.42
N THR A 87 -16.58 14.45 23.21
CA THR A 87 -16.59 15.88 22.87
C THR A 87 -15.20 16.47 23.01
N THR A 88 -14.54 16.20 24.13
CA THR A 88 -13.16 16.62 24.36
C THR A 88 -12.20 15.93 23.40
N LEU A 89 -12.36 14.62 23.20
CA LEU A 89 -11.51 13.85 22.29
C LEU A 89 -11.66 14.28 20.83
N ALA A 90 -12.88 14.51 20.35
CA ALA A 90 -13.11 15.03 19.00
C ALA A 90 -12.54 16.42 18.82
N SER A 91 -12.73 17.31 19.81
CA SER A 91 -12.17 18.65 19.78
C SER A 91 -10.65 18.64 19.65
N ILE A 92 -9.97 17.78 20.41
CA ILE A 92 -8.50 17.74 20.45
C ILE A 92 -7.92 16.96 19.27
N LEU A 93 -8.43 15.75 18.98
CA LEU A 93 -7.85 14.80 18.01
C LEU A 93 -8.41 14.95 16.59
N GLY A 94 -9.66 15.39 16.45
CA GLY A 94 -10.32 15.66 15.16
C GLY A 94 -9.87 16.96 14.50
N SER A 95 -9.05 17.76 15.18
CA SER A 95 -8.55 19.05 14.69
C SER A 95 -7.05 18.99 14.36
N PRO A 96 -6.53 19.97 13.61
CA PRO A 96 -5.08 20.08 13.42
C PRO A 96 -4.32 20.13 14.76
N PRO A 97 -3.26 19.32 14.94
CA PRO A 97 -2.63 19.09 16.25
C PRO A 97 -2.02 20.35 16.88
N TYR A 98 -1.53 21.28 16.04
CA TYR A 98 -0.92 22.52 16.50
C TYR A 98 -1.91 23.42 17.28
N LEU A 99 -3.23 23.30 17.04
CA LEU A 99 -4.25 24.07 17.76
C LEU A 99 -4.33 23.68 19.24
N SER A 100 -3.96 22.44 19.57
CA SER A 100 -3.95 21.89 20.93
C SER A 100 -2.53 21.74 21.49
N ARG A 101 -1.50 22.30 20.81
CA ARG A 101 -0.07 22.13 21.17
C ARG A 101 0.36 20.65 21.22
N LEU A 102 -0.22 19.82 20.36
CA LEU A 102 0.22 18.44 20.15
C LEU A 102 1.21 18.37 18.99
N SER A 103 2.15 17.44 19.06
CA SER A 103 2.91 17.04 17.87
C SER A 103 2.05 16.12 17.00
N ASN A 104 2.48 15.88 15.75
CA ASN A 104 1.80 14.92 14.88
C ASN A 104 1.88 13.51 15.47
N GLU A 105 3.04 13.15 16.03
CA GLU A 105 3.28 11.85 16.66
C GLU A 105 2.42 11.64 17.90
N ASP A 106 2.29 12.68 18.75
CA ASP A 106 1.41 12.64 19.92
C ASP A 106 -0.06 12.41 19.47
N ARG A 107 -0.52 13.14 18.43
CA ARG A 107 -1.88 12.98 17.90
C ARG A 107 -2.12 11.59 17.33
N ASP A 108 -1.20 11.07 16.52
CA ASP A 108 -1.33 9.75 15.89
C ASP A 108 -1.36 8.64 16.96
N HIS A 109 -0.54 8.77 18.00
CA HIS A 109 -0.56 7.86 19.14
C HIS A 109 -1.93 7.82 19.83
N TYR A 110 -2.50 9.00 20.15
CA TYR A 110 -3.81 9.06 20.79
C TYR A 110 -4.96 8.67 19.87
N LEU A 111 -4.90 8.99 18.58
CA LEU A 111 -5.88 8.52 17.59
C LEU A 111 -5.89 7.00 17.51
N HIS A 112 -4.71 6.37 17.48
CA HIS A 112 -4.61 4.92 17.49
C HIS A 112 -5.27 4.33 18.75
N GLN A 113 -5.00 4.88 19.93
CA GLN A 113 -5.65 4.43 21.17
C GLN A 113 -7.18 4.61 21.15
N TYR A 114 -7.63 5.78 20.70
CA TYR A 114 -9.07 6.10 20.57
C TYR A 114 -9.77 5.11 19.64
N HIS A 115 -9.23 4.89 18.44
CA HIS A 115 -9.81 3.97 17.47
C HIS A 115 -9.74 2.52 17.93
N ALA A 116 -8.65 2.12 18.60
CA ALA A 116 -8.54 0.77 19.16
C ALA A 116 -9.62 0.51 20.22
N LYS A 117 -9.98 1.53 21.03
CA LYS A 117 -11.07 1.43 22.01
C LYS A 117 -12.45 1.41 21.33
N LYS A 118 -12.73 2.33 20.40
CA LYS A 118 -14.06 2.50 19.80
C LYS A 118 -14.39 1.51 18.69
N ASN A 119 -13.42 1.20 17.84
CA ASN A 119 -13.60 0.40 16.62
C ASN A 119 -12.45 -0.62 16.44
N PRO A 120 -12.29 -1.58 17.37
CA PRO A 120 -11.17 -2.53 17.34
C PRO A 120 -11.12 -3.35 16.05
N HIS A 121 -12.27 -3.71 15.49
CA HIS A 121 -12.35 -4.48 14.24
C HIS A 121 -11.79 -3.72 13.03
N LEU A 122 -12.07 -2.41 12.92
CA LEU A 122 -11.56 -1.60 11.81
C LEU A 122 -10.06 -1.35 11.95
N VAL A 123 -9.57 -1.13 13.17
CA VAL A 123 -8.13 -0.99 13.43
C VAL A 123 -7.37 -2.29 13.10
N ALA A 124 -7.88 -3.44 13.54
CA ALA A 124 -7.29 -4.74 13.22
C ALA A 124 -7.28 -5.01 11.71
N ARG A 125 -8.37 -4.67 11.02
CA ARG A 125 -8.47 -4.76 9.55
C ARG A 125 -7.48 -3.83 8.86
N LEU A 126 -7.34 -2.58 9.31
CA LEU A 126 -6.39 -1.62 8.77
C LEU A 126 -4.95 -2.10 8.95
N ALA A 127 -4.61 -2.60 10.14
CA ALA A 127 -3.29 -3.17 10.43
C ALA A 127 -2.98 -4.37 9.53
N LEU A 128 -3.96 -5.26 9.32
CA LEU A 128 -3.83 -6.38 8.38
C LEU A 128 -3.63 -5.89 6.95
N MET A 129 -4.40 -4.91 6.49
CA MET A 129 -4.27 -4.35 5.13
C MET A 129 -2.89 -3.74 4.91
N LYS A 130 -2.39 -2.94 5.86
CA LYS A 130 -1.04 -2.36 5.81
C LYS A 130 0.04 -3.45 5.76
N LYS A 131 -0.07 -4.47 6.62
CA LYS A 131 0.85 -5.61 6.59
C LYS A 131 0.82 -6.35 5.25
N VAL A 132 -0.36 -6.59 4.70
CA VAL A 132 -0.49 -7.22 3.38
C VAL A 132 0.16 -6.34 2.31
N ARG A 133 -0.03 -5.02 2.38
CA ARG A 133 0.61 -4.07 1.46
C ARG A 133 2.13 -4.13 1.56
N ASP A 134 2.69 -4.12 2.77
CA ASP A 134 4.13 -4.24 2.99
C ASP A 134 4.67 -5.58 2.49
N THR A 135 3.92 -6.68 2.68
CA THR A 135 4.30 -7.98 2.11
C THR A 135 4.24 -7.98 0.59
N MET A 136 3.26 -7.29 0.00
CA MET A 136 3.21 -7.07 -1.45
C MET A 136 4.36 -6.19 -1.89
N ASP A 137 4.77 -5.14 -1.21
CA ASP A 137 5.93 -4.35 -1.66
C ASP A 137 7.25 -5.11 -1.51
N SER A 138 7.43 -5.85 -0.41
CA SER A 138 8.64 -6.65 -0.16
C SER A 138 8.74 -7.93 -1.00
N THR A 139 7.60 -8.52 -1.39
CA THR A 139 7.55 -9.83 -2.08
C THR A 139 6.98 -9.74 -3.51
N GLY A 140 6.17 -8.72 -3.80
CA GLY A 140 5.17 -8.67 -4.87
C GLY A 140 4.95 -7.26 -5.46
N GLY A 141 6.03 -6.66 -5.95
CA GLY A 141 6.02 -5.63 -6.98
C GLY A 141 7.24 -5.89 -7.84
N ASN A 142 7.12 -6.74 -8.88
CA ASN A 142 8.30 -7.27 -9.60
C ASN A 142 9.39 -7.84 -8.66
N GLY A 143 8.99 -8.43 -7.53
CA GLY A 143 9.90 -9.03 -6.56
C GLY A 143 10.64 -10.25 -7.13
N SER A 144 11.77 -10.60 -6.52
CA SER A 144 12.63 -11.71 -6.97
C SER A 144 11.88 -13.04 -7.06
N ALA A 145 10.95 -13.32 -6.15
CA ALA A 145 10.13 -14.53 -6.15
C ALA A 145 9.19 -14.62 -7.37
N PHE A 146 8.54 -13.51 -7.75
CA PHE A 146 7.69 -13.43 -8.93
C PHE A 146 8.51 -13.74 -10.20
N HIS A 147 9.69 -13.14 -10.33
CA HIS A 147 10.57 -13.40 -11.48
C HIS A 147 11.17 -14.81 -11.48
N LEU A 148 11.51 -15.35 -10.32
CA LEU A 148 12.08 -16.70 -10.19
C LEU A 148 11.08 -17.78 -10.62
N ALA A 149 9.80 -17.61 -10.30
CA ALA A 149 8.75 -18.54 -10.73
C ALA A 149 8.70 -18.67 -12.27
N PHE A 150 8.80 -17.56 -13.01
CA PHE A 150 8.82 -17.60 -14.48
C PHE A 150 10.14 -18.15 -15.04
N GLN A 151 11.28 -17.85 -14.40
CA GLN A 151 12.58 -18.42 -14.82
C GLN A 151 12.58 -19.94 -14.71
N ASN A 152 11.97 -20.50 -13.65
CA ASN A 152 11.84 -21.95 -13.46
C ASN A 152 10.99 -22.62 -14.55
N VAL A 153 9.95 -21.94 -15.04
CA VAL A 153 9.08 -22.46 -16.12
C VAL A 153 9.83 -22.47 -17.46
N VAL A 154 10.59 -21.41 -17.75
CA VAL A 154 11.38 -21.29 -18.98
C VAL A 154 12.59 -22.21 -18.96
N LYS A 155 13.08 -22.60 -17.77
CA LYS A 155 14.28 -23.42 -17.55
C LYS A 155 15.54 -22.85 -18.23
N ALA A 156 15.58 -21.54 -18.45
CA ALA A 156 16.71 -20.84 -19.03
C ALA A 156 16.89 -19.47 -18.37
N LYS A 157 18.14 -19.02 -18.28
CA LYS A 157 18.46 -17.70 -17.71
C LYS A 157 17.92 -16.59 -18.62
N PRO A 158 17.49 -15.43 -18.08
CA PRO A 158 16.96 -14.32 -18.88
C PRO A 158 17.89 -13.85 -20.00
N GLN A 159 19.22 -13.85 -19.75
CA GLN A 159 20.23 -13.49 -20.74
C GLN A 159 20.23 -14.45 -21.94
N MET A 160 20.07 -15.76 -21.71
CA MET A 160 20.00 -16.75 -22.78
C MET A 160 18.73 -16.61 -23.60
N VAL A 161 17.58 -16.34 -22.95
CA VAL A 161 16.32 -16.13 -23.66
C VAL A 161 16.40 -14.91 -24.58
N ARG A 162 17.02 -13.81 -24.10
CA ARG A 162 17.27 -12.62 -24.92
C ARG A 162 18.18 -12.95 -26.11
N ALA A 163 19.32 -13.60 -25.87
CA ALA A 163 20.24 -13.97 -26.94
C ALA A 163 19.59 -14.84 -28.02
N ILE A 164 18.74 -15.80 -27.63
CA ILE A 164 18.01 -16.67 -28.56
C ILE A 164 16.94 -15.87 -29.32
N ASN A 165 16.21 -14.97 -28.67
CA ASN A 165 15.25 -14.09 -29.33
C ASN A 165 15.92 -13.15 -30.33
N ASP A 166 17.02 -12.49 -29.95
CA ASP A 166 17.79 -11.58 -30.81
C ASP A 166 18.37 -12.32 -32.02
N ALA A 167 18.90 -13.53 -31.82
CA ALA A 167 19.41 -14.37 -32.89
C ALA A 167 18.28 -14.79 -33.86
N ASN A 168 17.10 -15.12 -33.33
CA ASN A 168 15.94 -15.47 -34.14
C ASN A 168 15.39 -14.27 -34.92
N GLU A 169 15.35 -13.07 -34.33
CA GLU A 169 14.94 -11.85 -35.03
C GLU A 169 15.91 -11.49 -36.16
N ARG A 170 17.22 -11.61 -35.94
CA ARG A 170 18.24 -11.43 -36.99
C ARG A 170 18.08 -12.45 -38.11
N ALA A 171 17.81 -13.72 -37.78
CA ALA A 171 17.57 -14.76 -38.77
C ALA A 171 16.31 -14.49 -39.61
N LEU A 172 15.21 -14.07 -38.96
CA LEU A 172 13.98 -13.68 -39.64
C LEU A 172 14.15 -12.43 -40.52
N ALA A 173 14.97 -11.47 -40.08
CA ALA A 173 15.29 -10.28 -40.87
C ALA A 173 16.14 -10.63 -42.11
N ALA A 174 17.11 -11.54 -41.98
CA ALA A 174 17.91 -12.03 -43.09
C ALA A 174 17.08 -12.83 -44.13
N LEU A 175 16.00 -13.49 -43.69
CA LEU A 175 15.06 -14.17 -44.59
C LEU A 175 14.09 -13.20 -45.31
N ARG A 176 14.01 -11.94 -44.85
CA ARG A 176 13.16 -10.89 -45.44
C ARG A 176 13.88 -10.02 -46.49
N ILE A 177 15.00 -10.49 -47.03
CA ILE A 177 15.71 -9.81 -48.12
C ILE A 177 14.86 -9.85 -49.41
N GLU A 178 14.72 -8.68 -50.03
CA GLU A 178 13.88 -8.34 -51.18
C GLU A 178 14.06 -9.23 -52.42
N PRO A 179 13.02 -9.36 -53.29
CA PRO A 179 13.12 -10.16 -54.51
C PRO A 179 14.22 -9.59 -55.40
N THR A 180 15.26 -10.38 -55.62
CA THR A 180 16.23 -10.13 -56.69
C THR A 180 15.51 -10.25 -58.03
N VAL A 181 15.52 -9.13 -58.76
CA VAL A 181 15.05 -8.89 -60.13
C VAL A 181 15.29 -10.07 -61.07
#